data_AF-A0A7R7GUD7-F1
#
_entry.id   AF-A0A7R7GUD7-F1
#
_cell.length_a   1.000
_cell.length_b   1.000
_cell.length_c   1.000
_cell.angle_alpha   90.00
_cell.angle_beta   90.00
_cell.angle_gamma   90.00
#
_symmetry.space_group_name_H-M   'P 1'
#
loop_
_entity.id
_entity.type
_entity.pdbx_description
1 polymer ?
#
loop_
_entity_poly.entity_id
_entity_poly.type
_entity_poly.pdbx_seq_one_letter_code
_entity_poly.pdbx_strand_id
1 'polypeptide(L)'
;MGSLRTDRDRAIAGLMLFCGLRSAEVLGLRVRDIDIGGWVRVIGKGDKERRVPLDPDVAALIQTYLFAERPESDCDTLFLVAKGPNRGEPLTPAGLRTIFRYHRAKAGVPAGHPHALRHSFGTALAEAGVDLSVLQALMGHDHVDSSAAYIHLSPTHVRAAYDAARDRQRAH
;
A
#
# COMPACT_ATOMS: atom_id res chain seq x y z
N MET A 1 -10.49 -6.05 7.88
CA MET A 1 -9.20 -5.83 8.59
C MET A 1 -9.16 -6.34 10.03
N GLY A 2 -10.29 -6.67 10.69
CA GLY A 2 -10.32 -7.00 12.13
C GLY A 2 -9.50 -8.22 12.60
N SER A 3 -9.06 -9.12 11.71
CA SER A 3 -8.19 -10.25 12.07
C SER A 3 -6.73 -9.86 12.26
N LEU A 4 -6.29 -8.76 11.61
CA LEU A 4 -4.95 -8.18 11.70
C LEU A 4 -4.79 -7.57 13.09
N ARG A 5 -3.85 -8.11 13.87
CA ARG A 5 -3.70 -7.81 15.30
C ARG A 5 -2.72 -6.67 15.59
N THR A 6 -1.80 -6.40 14.67
CA THR A 6 -0.80 -5.33 14.79
C THR A 6 -1.12 -4.24 13.78
N ASP A 7 -0.79 -3.00 14.13
CA ASP A 7 -0.93 -1.88 13.21
C ASP A 7 0.06 -1.99 12.04
N ARG A 8 1.20 -2.66 12.24
CA ARG A 8 2.07 -3.11 11.14
C ARG A 8 1.31 -3.90 10.07
N ASP A 9 0.62 -4.95 10.47
CA ASP A 9 -0.04 -5.86 9.52
C ASP A 9 -1.25 -5.18 8.86
N ARG A 10 -1.96 -4.32 9.61
CA ARG A 10 -3.05 -3.47 9.11
C ARG A 10 -2.55 -2.45 8.08
N ALA A 11 -1.45 -1.76 8.37
CA ALA A 11 -0.82 -0.82 7.46
C ALA A 11 -0.38 -1.49 6.16
N ILE A 12 0.27 -2.67 6.24
CA ILE A 12 0.66 -3.47 5.07
C ILE A 12 -0.55 -3.78 4.18
N ALA A 13 -1.64 -4.29 4.77
CA ALA A 13 -2.84 -4.61 4.02
C ALA A 13 -3.53 -3.34 3.46
N GLY A 14 -3.53 -2.26 4.23
CA GLY A 14 -4.14 -0.98 3.85
C GLY A 14 -3.41 -0.30 2.70
N LEU A 15 -2.08 -0.33 2.67
CA LEU A 15 -1.30 0.17 1.53
C LEU A 15 -1.63 -0.58 0.22
N MET A 16 -1.96 -1.87 0.30
CA MET A 16 -2.36 -2.64 -0.87
C MET A 16 -3.82 -2.38 -1.26
N LEU A 17 -4.72 -2.31 -0.28
CA LEU A 17 -6.16 -2.21 -0.49
C LEU A 17 -6.62 -0.78 -0.83
N PHE A 18 -6.07 0.22 -0.15
CA PHE A 18 -6.51 1.61 -0.23
C PHE A 18 -5.53 2.51 -0.97
N CYS A 19 -4.29 2.06 -1.19
CA CYS A 19 -3.28 2.81 -1.96
C CYS A 19 -2.79 2.04 -3.19
N GLY A 20 -3.26 0.81 -3.39
CA GLY A 20 -2.96 0.02 -4.57
C GLY A 20 -1.51 -0.46 -4.71
N LEU A 21 -0.67 -0.41 -3.67
CA LEU A 21 0.74 -0.84 -3.79
C LEU A 21 0.88 -2.35 -4.03
N ARG A 22 1.91 -2.75 -4.78
CA ARG A 22 2.30 -4.17 -4.93
C ARG A 22 3.02 -4.68 -3.68
N SER A 23 3.03 -6.00 -3.45
CA SER A 23 3.81 -6.62 -2.38
C SER A 23 5.28 -6.19 -2.35
N ALA A 24 5.95 -6.18 -3.52
CA ALA A 24 7.35 -5.79 -3.60
C ALA A 24 7.56 -4.30 -3.28
N GLU A 25 6.62 -3.44 -3.70
CA GLU A 25 6.65 -2.01 -3.41
C GLU A 25 6.47 -1.77 -1.90
N VAL A 26 5.49 -2.43 -1.26
CA VAL A 26 5.28 -2.35 0.20
C VAL A 26 6.51 -2.80 0.99
N LEU A 27 7.15 -3.90 0.57
CA LEU A 27 8.36 -4.40 1.23
C LEU A 27 9.59 -3.51 1.01
N GLY A 28 9.61 -2.74 -0.08
CA GLY A 28 10.69 -1.82 -0.42
C GLY A 28 10.54 -0.42 0.16
N LEU A 29 9.40 -0.07 0.76
CA LEU A 29 9.18 1.24 1.38
C LEU A 29 10.16 1.49 2.50
N ARG A 30 10.69 2.71 2.56
CA ARG A 30 11.50 3.23 3.67
C ARG A 30 10.69 4.21 4.49
N VAL A 31 11.10 4.46 5.73
CA VAL A 31 10.44 5.43 6.62
C VAL A 31 10.34 6.81 5.96
N ARG A 32 11.40 7.23 5.27
CA ARG A 32 11.47 8.52 4.53
C ARG A 32 10.54 8.64 3.32
N ASP A 33 9.94 7.53 2.86
CA ASP A 33 9.05 7.54 1.70
C ASP A 33 7.61 7.93 2.07
N ILE A 34 7.31 8.05 3.36
CA ILE A 34 6.02 8.48 3.90
C ILE A 34 6.08 9.99 4.18
N ASP A 35 5.26 10.76 3.48
CA ASP A 35 5.18 12.22 3.60
C ASP A 35 4.04 12.65 4.54
N ILE A 36 4.28 13.69 5.35
CA ILE A 36 3.31 14.36 6.22
C ILE A 36 2.13 14.91 5.40
N GLY A 37 2.35 15.28 4.13
CA GLY A 37 1.33 15.75 3.20
C GLY A 37 0.33 14.68 2.74
N GLY A 38 0.40 13.45 3.26
CA GLY A 38 -0.51 12.37 2.88
C GLY A 38 -0.16 11.75 1.52
N TRP A 39 1.14 11.61 1.24
CA TRP A 39 1.64 10.95 0.04
C TRP A 39 2.64 9.86 0.41
N VAL A 40 2.73 8.84 -0.43
CA VAL A 40 3.80 7.85 -0.38
C VAL A 40 4.60 7.88 -1.69
N ARG A 41 5.92 7.94 -1.57
CA ARG A 41 6.84 7.76 -2.69
C ARG A 41 7.05 6.26 -2.94
N VAL A 42 6.81 5.82 -4.17
CA VAL A 42 6.89 4.40 -4.54
C VAL A 42 7.86 4.23 -5.70
N ILE A 43 8.84 3.35 -5.52
CA ILE A 43 9.75 2.91 -6.57
C ILE A 43 9.20 1.61 -7.18
N GLY A 44 8.79 1.69 -8.43
CA GLY A 44 8.22 0.59 -9.19
C GLY A 44 9.26 -0.21 -9.99
N LYS A 45 8.76 -0.99 -10.96
CA LYS A 45 9.61 -1.73 -11.90
C LYS A 45 10.46 -0.77 -12.73
N GLY A 46 11.71 -1.13 -12.96
CA GLY A 46 12.66 -0.31 -13.72
C GLY A 46 13.09 0.97 -13.01
N ASP A 47 13.03 0.99 -11.67
CA ASP A 47 13.41 2.13 -10.81
C ASP A 47 12.58 3.41 -11.07
N LYS A 48 11.39 3.24 -11.67
CA LYS A 48 10.48 4.34 -11.94
C LYS A 48 9.80 4.79 -10.65
N GLU A 49 9.98 6.06 -10.31
CA GLU A 49 9.34 6.68 -9.16
C GLU A 49 7.92 7.17 -9.49
N ARG A 50 6.99 7.01 -8.55
CA ARG A 50 5.68 7.68 -8.56
C ARG A 50 5.27 8.10 -7.16
N ARG A 51 4.42 9.13 -7.06
CA ARG A 51 3.75 9.52 -5.82
C ARG A 51 2.31 9.02 -5.84
N VAL A 52 1.88 8.41 -4.74
CA VAL A 52 0.51 7.90 -4.57
C VAL A 52 -0.10 8.57 -3.34
N PRO A 53 -1.37 9.01 -3.37
CA PRO A 53 -2.04 9.48 -2.17
C PRO A 53 -2.06 8.39 -1.10
N LEU A 54 -1.83 8.78 0.15
CA LEU A 54 -1.86 7.89 1.30
C LEU A 54 -3.21 8.03 2.01
N ASP A 55 -3.92 6.91 2.20
CA ASP A 55 -5.17 6.90 2.96
C ASP A 55 -4.91 7.42 4.39
N PRO A 56 -5.73 8.35 4.91
CA PRO A 56 -5.53 8.90 6.26
C PRO A 56 -5.53 7.84 7.37
N ASP A 57 -6.35 6.79 7.27
CA ASP A 57 -6.40 5.75 8.29
C ASP A 57 -5.17 4.84 8.18
N VAL A 58 -4.70 4.56 6.96
CA VAL A 58 -3.43 3.86 6.74
C VAL A 58 -2.26 4.69 7.26
N ALA A 59 -2.27 6.01 7.09
CA ALA A 59 -1.27 6.90 7.66
C ALA A 59 -1.26 6.81 9.20
N ALA A 60 -2.43 6.82 9.85
CA ALA A 60 -2.56 6.68 11.29
C ALA A 60 -2.02 5.31 11.79
N LEU A 61 -2.29 4.23 11.05
CA LEU A 61 -1.73 2.90 11.34
C LEU A 61 -0.21 2.89 11.22
N ILE A 62 0.35 3.53 10.18
CA ILE A 62 1.80 3.64 10.00
C ILE A 62 2.42 4.44 11.16
N GLN A 63 1.82 5.58 11.55
CA GLN A 63 2.30 6.39 12.66
C GLN A 63 2.32 5.61 13.97
N THR A 64 1.22 4.91 14.27
CA THR A 64 1.13 4.10 15.49
C THR A 64 2.15 2.97 15.47
N TYR A 65 2.32 2.30 14.33
CA TYR A 65 3.38 1.31 14.16
C TYR A 65 4.77 1.91 14.40
N LEU A 66 5.10 3.04 13.77
CA LEU A 66 6.40 3.69 13.93
C LEU A 66 6.70 4.09 15.38
N PHE A 67 5.68 4.53 16.12
CA PHE A 67 5.84 5.03 17.48
C PHE A 67 5.79 3.92 18.56
N ALA A 68 4.95 2.91 18.38
CA ALA A 68 4.60 1.96 19.45
C ALA A 68 4.97 0.50 19.17
N GLU A 69 5.08 0.08 17.91
CA GLU A 69 5.26 -1.34 17.56
C GLU A 69 6.57 -1.66 16.82
N ARG A 70 7.13 -0.69 16.09
CA ARG A 70 8.30 -0.90 15.24
C ARG A 70 9.50 -1.24 16.12
N PRO A 71 10.15 -2.40 15.90
CA PRO A 71 11.37 -2.73 16.63
C PRO A 71 12.45 -1.68 16.39
N GLU A 72 13.25 -1.42 17.43
CA GLU A 72 14.51 -0.68 17.28
C GLU A 72 15.42 -1.41 16.29
N SER A 73 15.93 -0.67 15.32
CA SER A 73 16.75 -1.20 14.22
C SER A 73 17.39 -0.04 13.46
N ASP A 74 18.64 -0.22 13.03
CA ASP A 74 19.35 0.71 12.15
C ASP A 74 18.87 0.64 10.69
N CYS A 75 17.98 -0.31 10.37
CA CYS A 75 17.41 -0.43 9.04
C CYS A 75 16.40 0.69 8.76
N ASP A 76 16.49 1.31 7.59
CA ASP A 76 15.57 2.37 7.15
C ASP A 76 14.27 1.85 6.51
N THR A 77 14.16 0.53 6.28
CA THR A 77 12.97 -0.10 5.73
C THR A 77 11.79 0.10 6.68
N LEU A 78 10.63 0.44 6.13
CA LEU A 78 9.44 0.76 6.90
C LEU A 78 8.99 -0.45 7.72
N PHE A 79 8.73 -1.58 7.06
CA PHE A 79 8.19 -2.78 7.71
C PHE A 79 9.28 -3.78 8.08
N LEU A 80 9.38 -4.05 9.39
CA LEU A 80 10.35 -4.97 9.96
C LEU A 80 9.68 -6.24 10.50
N VAL A 81 10.47 -7.28 10.72
CA VAL A 81 10.06 -8.49 11.42
C VAL A 81 9.83 -8.15 12.90
N ALA A 82 8.60 -8.36 13.38
CA ALA A 82 8.19 -7.94 14.72
C ALA A 82 8.64 -8.88 15.86
N LYS A 83 8.95 -10.15 15.56
CA LYS A 83 9.22 -11.18 16.58
C LYS A 83 10.13 -12.30 16.05
N GLY A 84 10.71 -13.05 16.98
CA GLY A 84 11.57 -14.21 16.69
C GLY A 84 13.05 -13.81 16.51
N PRO A 85 13.90 -14.73 16.03
CA PRO A 85 15.34 -14.52 15.93
C PRO A 85 15.72 -13.37 14.98
N ASN A 86 14.91 -13.13 13.96
CA ASN A 86 15.12 -12.09 12.96
C ASN A 86 14.43 -10.75 13.32
N ARG A 87 14.02 -10.55 14.58
CA ARG A 87 13.32 -9.32 15.00
C ARG A 87 14.19 -8.10 14.70
N GLY A 88 13.59 -7.08 14.04
CA GLY A 88 14.30 -5.86 13.63
C GLY A 88 14.91 -5.92 12.22
N GLU A 89 14.95 -7.09 11.58
CA GLU A 89 15.34 -7.21 10.17
C GLU A 89 14.20 -6.79 9.22
N PRO A 90 14.51 -6.43 7.95
CA PRO A 90 13.51 -6.19 6.92
C PRO A 90 12.52 -7.35 6.78
N LEU A 91 11.23 -7.02 6.64
CA LEU A 91 10.22 -8.02 6.35
C LEU A 91 10.49 -8.66 4.98
N THR A 92 10.47 -9.99 4.90
CA THR A 92 10.73 -10.72 3.65
C THR A 92 9.43 -11.06 2.89
N PRO A 93 9.50 -11.37 1.58
CA PRO A 93 8.36 -11.89 0.83
C PRO A 93 7.76 -13.17 1.44
N ALA A 94 8.58 -14.04 2.04
CA ALA A 94 8.12 -15.22 2.75
C ALA A 94 7.37 -14.86 4.06
N GLY A 95 7.87 -13.87 4.80
CA GLY A 95 7.21 -13.31 5.99
C GLY A 95 5.85 -12.71 5.65
N LEU A 96 5.78 -11.89 4.59
CA LEU A 96 4.55 -11.30 4.09
C LEU A 96 3.51 -12.38 3.71
N ARG A 97 3.91 -13.40 2.96
CA ARG A 97 3.03 -14.54 2.62
C ARG A 97 2.49 -15.23 3.86
N THR A 98 3.31 -15.37 4.90
CA THR A 98 2.91 -15.99 6.17
C THR A 98 1.90 -15.14 6.92
N ILE A 99 2.10 -13.81 7.00
CA ILE A 99 1.14 -12.86 7.58
C ILE A 99 -0.23 -13.04 6.91
N PHE A 100 -0.28 -12.95 5.59
CA PHE A 100 -1.55 -13.07 4.87
C PHE A 100 -2.19 -14.45 5.01
N ARG A 101 -1.41 -15.55 4.96
CA ARG A 101 -1.94 -16.90 5.15
C ARG A 101 -2.61 -17.04 6.52
N TYR A 102 -1.94 -16.56 7.57
CA TYR A 102 -2.48 -16.59 8.93
C TYR A 102 -3.79 -15.83 9.05
N HIS A 103 -3.85 -14.60 8.54
CA HIS A 103 -5.03 -13.74 8.68
C HIS A 103 -6.21 -14.18 7.80
N ARG A 104 -5.96 -14.76 6.62
CA ARG A 104 -7.02 -15.35 5.78
C ARG A 104 -7.71 -16.53 6.46
N ALA A 105 -6.91 -17.44 7.03
CA ALA A 105 -7.44 -18.59 7.77
C ALA A 105 -8.29 -18.13 8.95
N LYS A 106 -7.82 -17.11 9.69
CA LYS A 106 -8.51 -16.58 10.87
C LYS A 106 -9.75 -15.76 10.56
N ALA A 107 -9.77 -15.02 9.45
CA ALA A 107 -10.91 -14.20 9.04
C ALA A 107 -11.98 -14.97 8.24
N GLY A 108 -11.67 -16.20 7.79
CA GLY A 108 -12.54 -16.91 6.86
C GLY A 108 -12.61 -16.28 5.46
N VAL A 109 -11.62 -15.46 5.09
CA VAL A 109 -11.57 -14.74 3.80
C VAL A 109 -10.45 -15.32 2.94
N PRO A 110 -10.65 -16.43 2.22
CA PRO A 110 -9.59 -17.10 1.45
C PRO A 110 -9.02 -16.21 0.34
N ALA A 111 -9.84 -15.30 -0.20
CA ALA A 111 -9.45 -14.31 -1.20
C ALA A 111 -8.65 -13.13 -0.64
N GLY A 112 -8.41 -13.03 0.68
CA GLY A 112 -7.70 -11.90 1.31
C GLY A 112 -6.19 -11.90 1.08
N HIS A 113 -5.74 -11.94 -0.17
CA HIS A 113 -4.34 -12.00 -0.58
C HIS A 113 -3.84 -10.72 -1.22
N PRO A 114 -2.52 -10.45 -1.25
CA PRO A 114 -1.98 -9.19 -1.76
C PRO A 114 -2.53 -8.77 -3.13
N HIS A 115 -2.55 -9.71 -4.08
CA HIS A 115 -3.07 -9.44 -5.42
C HIS A 115 -4.58 -9.12 -5.43
N ALA A 116 -5.39 -9.78 -4.60
CA ALA A 116 -6.82 -9.53 -4.52
C ALA A 116 -7.13 -8.18 -3.86
N LEU A 117 -6.40 -7.81 -2.79
CA LEU A 117 -6.55 -6.48 -2.17
C LEU A 117 -6.28 -5.37 -3.18
N ARG A 118 -5.18 -5.50 -3.94
CA ARG A 118 -4.85 -4.56 -5.00
C ARG A 118 -5.87 -4.57 -6.14
N HIS A 119 -6.42 -5.74 -6.48
CA HIS A 119 -7.49 -5.83 -7.47
C HIS A 119 -8.74 -5.07 -7.01
N SER A 120 -9.14 -5.22 -5.74
CA SER A 120 -10.25 -4.46 -5.16
C SER A 120 -10.03 -2.95 -5.23
N PHE A 121 -8.79 -2.46 -5.08
CA PHE A 121 -8.46 -1.05 -5.34
C PHE A 121 -8.70 -0.64 -6.79
N GLY A 122 -8.22 -1.44 -7.75
CA GLY A 122 -8.44 -1.19 -9.17
C GLY A 122 -9.92 -1.21 -9.55
N THR A 123 -10.69 -2.16 -9.00
CA THR A 123 -12.15 -2.22 -9.18
C THR A 123 -12.83 -0.98 -8.64
N ALA A 124 -12.48 -0.52 -7.43
CA ALA A 124 -13.07 0.69 -6.86
C ALA A 124 -12.78 1.95 -7.67
N LEU A 125 -11.56 2.09 -8.22
CA LEU A 125 -11.23 3.17 -9.15
C LEU A 125 -12.09 3.11 -10.42
N ALA A 126 -12.23 1.93 -11.02
CA ALA A 126 -13.03 1.75 -12.22
C ALA A 126 -14.52 2.06 -11.97
N GLU A 127 -15.08 1.58 -10.85
CA GLU A 127 -16.47 1.82 -10.45
C GLU A 127 -16.74 3.28 -10.06
N ALA A 128 -15.72 4.01 -9.59
CA ALA A 128 -15.79 5.44 -9.36
C ALA A 128 -15.72 6.26 -10.67
N GLY A 129 -15.58 5.61 -11.83
CA GLY A 129 -15.51 6.27 -13.14
C GLY A 129 -14.18 6.99 -13.37
N VAL A 130 -13.11 6.57 -12.69
CA VAL A 130 -11.78 7.16 -12.85
C VAL A 130 -11.23 6.83 -14.24
N ASP A 131 -10.69 7.86 -14.91
CA ASP A 131 -10.06 7.71 -16.22
C ASP A 131 -8.97 6.62 -16.22
N LEU A 132 -8.93 5.83 -17.29
CA LEU A 132 -8.01 4.69 -17.41
C LEU A 132 -6.54 5.11 -17.23
N SER A 133 -6.16 6.31 -17.70
CA SER A 133 -4.81 6.86 -17.55
C SER A 133 -4.44 7.10 -16.08
N VAL A 134 -5.38 7.62 -15.28
CA VAL A 134 -5.19 7.87 -13.84
C VAL A 134 -5.16 6.56 -13.07
N LEU A 135 -6.04 5.61 -13.41
CA LEU A 135 -6.04 4.26 -12.84
C LEU A 135 -4.70 3.57 -13.09
N GLN A 136 -4.20 3.60 -14.33
CA GLN A 136 -2.91 3.02 -14.69
C GLN A 136 -1.74 3.70 -13.96
N ALA A 137 -1.78 5.02 -13.79
CA ALA A 137 -0.78 5.78 -13.06
C ALA A 137 -0.73 5.38 -11.57
N LEU A 138 -1.89 5.34 -10.90
CA LEU A 138 -2.00 4.92 -9.49
C LEU A 138 -1.52 3.48 -9.29
N MET A 139 -1.92 2.59 -10.20
CA MET A 139 -1.54 1.18 -10.16
C MET A 139 -0.08 0.95 -10.62
N GLY A 140 0.55 1.86 -11.34
CA GLY A 140 1.90 1.68 -11.89
C GLY A 140 1.98 0.55 -12.93
N HIS A 141 0.97 0.42 -13.80
CA HIS A 141 0.97 -0.57 -14.89
C HIS A 141 1.92 -0.13 -16.02
N ASP A 142 2.86 -1.00 -16.36
CA ASP A 142 4.05 -0.71 -17.17
C ASP A 142 3.79 -0.85 -18.70
N HIS A 143 2.54 -1.02 -19.13
CA HIS A 143 2.17 -1.30 -20.53
C HIS A 143 1.81 -0.07 -21.37
N VAL A 144 2.26 1.09 -20.94
CA VAL A 144 2.34 2.26 -21.83
C VAL A 144 3.76 2.80 -21.66
N ASP A 145 4.40 3.17 -22.75
CA ASP A 145 5.62 3.99 -22.81
C ASP A 145 5.38 5.36 -22.14
N SER A 146 5.21 5.36 -20.82
CA SER A 146 4.44 6.36 -20.09
C SER A 146 5.28 7.15 -19.11
N SER A 147 6.48 7.60 -19.48
CA SER A 147 7.00 8.81 -18.83
C SER A 147 6.27 10.05 -19.37
N ALA A 148 5.82 10.01 -20.64
CA ALA A 148 5.16 11.12 -21.32
C ALA A 148 3.69 11.34 -20.90
N ALA A 149 2.96 10.28 -20.53
CA ALA A 149 1.57 10.41 -20.06
C ALA A 149 1.46 10.96 -18.62
N TYR A 150 2.53 10.80 -17.81
CA TYR A 150 2.56 11.27 -16.42
C TYR A 150 2.67 12.79 -16.29
N ILE A 151 3.24 13.47 -17.29
CA ILE A 151 3.51 14.92 -17.24
C ILE A 151 2.22 15.76 -17.21
N HIS A 152 1.08 15.20 -17.61
CA HIS A 152 -0.17 15.96 -17.73
C HIS A 152 -1.21 15.73 -16.62
N LEU A 153 -0.98 14.81 -15.68
CA LEU A 153 -1.92 14.60 -14.57
C LEU A 153 -1.49 15.43 -13.36
N SER A 154 -2.22 16.51 -13.08
CA SER A 154 -1.97 17.33 -11.89
C SER A 154 -2.14 16.48 -10.62
N PRO A 155 -1.33 16.70 -9.57
CA PRO A 155 -1.51 16.03 -8.27
C PRO A 155 -2.93 16.17 -7.70
N THR A 156 -3.60 17.29 -7.99
CA THR A 156 -4.99 17.53 -7.60
C THR A 156 -5.97 16.57 -8.26
N HIS A 157 -5.80 16.28 -9.55
CA HIS A 157 -6.65 15.35 -10.27
C HIS A 157 -6.45 13.91 -9.81
N VAL A 158 -5.20 13.50 -9.58
CA VAL A 158 -4.85 12.19 -8.99
C VAL A 158 -5.47 12.03 -7.60
N ARG A 159 -5.41 13.08 -6.78
CA ARG A 159 -6.02 13.08 -5.44
C ARG A 159 -7.54 12.98 -5.47
N ALA A 160 -8.21 13.71 -6.36
CA ALA A 160 -9.66 13.64 -6.50
C ALA A 160 -10.15 12.25 -6.92
N ALA A 161 -9.47 11.63 -7.90
CA ALA A 161 -9.77 10.27 -8.33
C ALA A 161 -9.58 9.24 -7.21
N TYR A 162 -8.52 9.42 -6.42
CA TYR A 162 -8.26 8.61 -5.24
C TYR A 162 -9.36 8.74 -4.18
N ASP A 163 -9.76 9.97 -3.84
CA ASP A 163 -10.78 10.22 -2.83
C ASP A 163 -12.13 9.60 -3.23
N ALA A 164 -12.50 9.66 -4.52
CA ALA A 164 -13.71 9.00 -5.04
C ALA A 164 -13.69 7.47 -4.89
N ALA A 165 -12.55 6.82 -5.14
CA ALA A 165 -12.40 5.38 -4.95
C ALA A 165 -12.43 4.99 -3.47
N ARG A 166 -11.80 5.79 -2.60
CA ARG A 166 -11.80 5.60 -1.16
C ARG A 166 -13.23 5.61 -0.59
N ASP A 167 -14.06 6.54 -1.03
CA ASP A 167 -15.47 6.62 -0.59
C ASP A 167 -16.25 5.36 -0.99
N ARG A 168 -16.00 4.82 -2.18
CA ARG A 168 -16.62 3.56 -2.64
C ARG A 168 -16.20 2.35 -1.82
N GLN A 169 -14.91 2.21 -1.51
CA GLN A 169 -14.41 1.07 -0.73
C GLN A 169 -14.95 1.03 0.71
N ARG A 170 -15.46 2.17 1.22
CA ARG A 170 -16.02 2.31 2.56
C ARG A 170 -17.55 2.29 2.59
N ALA A 171 -18.20 2.41 1.44
CA ALA A 171 -19.64 2.26 1.30
C ALA A 171 -20.10 0.77 1.27
N HIS A 172 -19.15 -0.16 1.18
CA HIS A 172 -19.34 -1.62 1.15
C HIS A 172 -18.64 -2.29 2.34
#